data_AF-A0A6A6LJK4-F1
#
_entry.id   AF-A0A6A6LJK4-F1
#
_cell.length_a   1.000
_cell.length_b   1.000
_cell.length_c   1.000
_cell.angle_alpha   90.00
_cell.angle_beta   90.00
_cell.angle_gamma   90.00
#
_symmetry.space_group_name_H-M   'P 1'
#
loop_
_entity.id
_entity.type
_entity.pdbx_description
1 polymer ?
#
loop_
_entity_poly.entity_id
_entity_poly.type
_entity_poly.pdbx_seq_one_letter_code
_entity_poly.pdbx_strand_id
1 'polypeptide(L)'
;MGEKDCYFNEWFEIECKESRAFISKIKMELLNISTVESPIISSNCSDRVSDLPFNLTGSPFFISDYNVFTAVGCNTRALMIDQSLQRLGCDSKCLSHKKDVDWRQMLPNFIEEDSSSNYLIADDYCNGTDCCQVTIPSSLQVFNASFQAINDQSTDGCKLAFLAGTYRRNSWRKKDPNVQFPMVLDWMLYSNRTESYNWMISSGLWSGNISESESLYCFYGSSSINGAAVFRCYCNRGYEGNPYIRCTDVDECEIQSFVVIARE
;
A
#
# COMPACT_ATOMS: atom_id res chain seq x y z
N MET A 1 -21.81 -5.20 -16.76
CA MET A 1 -22.54 -4.66 -15.59
C MET A 1 -22.61 -5.83 -14.62
N GLY A 2 -21.73 -5.87 -13.61
CA GLY A 2 -21.58 -7.04 -12.74
C GLY A 2 -22.85 -7.30 -11.94
N GLU A 3 -23.20 -8.57 -11.75
CA GLU A 3 -24.29 -8.97 -10.86
C GLU A 3 -24.07 -8.41 -9.45
N LYS A 4 -25.16 -8.00 -8.79
CA LYS A 4 -25.17 -7.41 -7.44
C LYS A 4 -24.64 -8.33 -6.33
N ASP A 5 -24.17 -9.54 -6.67
CA ASP A 5 -23.81 -10.60 -5.72
C ASP A 5 -22.28 -10.84 -5.60
N CYS A 6 -21.43 -10.06 -6.28
CA CYS A 6 -19.97 -10.27 -6.27
C CYS A 6 -19.17 -9.36 -5.31
N TYR A 7 -19.82 -8.40 -4.65
CA TYR A 7 -19.16 -7.46 -3.74
C TYR A 7 -20.05 -7.15 -2.53
N PHE A 8 -19.43 -6.83 -1.40
CA PHE A 8 -20.13 -6.71 -0.12
C PHE A 8 -21.08 -5.50 -0.05
N ASN A 9 -20.62 -4.34 -0.50
CA ASN A 9 -21.42 -3.13 -0.67
C ASN A 9 -20.75 -2.21 -1.70
N GLU A 10 -21.40 -1.11 -2.08
CA GLU A 10 -20.93 -0.19 -3.12
C GLU A 10 -19.52 0.39 -2.90
N TRP A 11 -18.98 0.39 -1.67
CA TRP A 11 -17.58 0.80 -1.44
C TRP A 11 -16.57 -0.20 -1.98
N PHE A 12 -16.96 -1.47 -2.06
CA PHE A 12 -16.14 -2.58 -2.56
C PHE A 12 -16.48 -2.95 -4.00
N GLU A 13 -17.29 -2.15 -4.69
CA GLU A 13 -17.57 -2.33 -6.11
C GLU A 13 -16.29 -2.07 -6.92
N ILE A 14 -15.94 -3.04 -7.77
CA ILE A 14 -14.80 -2.96 -8.67
C ILE A 14 -15.30 -2.74 -10.10
N GLU A 15 -14.83 -1.67 -10.73
CA GLU A 15 -15.01 -1.39 -12.15
C GLU A 15 -13.79 -1.84 -12.95
N CYS A 16 -13.99 -2.67 -13.96
CA CYS A 16 -12.92 -3.05 -14.90
C CYS A 16 -13.00 -2.19 -16.17
N LYS A 17 -11.90 -1.49 -16.51
CA LYS A 17 -11.74 -0.69 -17.74
C LYS A 17 -10.44 -1.08 -18.42
N GLU A 18 -10.49 -1.49 -19.68
CA GLU A 18 -9.29 -1.79 -20.49
C GLU A 18 -8.29 -2.74 -19.77
N SER A 19 -8.82 -3.79 -19.14
CA SER A 19 -8.06 -4.78 -18.33
C SER A 19 -7.46 -4.27 -17.02
N ARG A 20 -7.77 -3.04 -16.61
CA ARG A 20 -7.42 -2.46 -15.31
C ARG A 20 -8.63 -2.47 -14.39
N ALA A 21 -8.42 -2.77 -13.11
CA ALA A 21 -9.48 -2.81 -12.10
C ALA A 21 -9.42 -1.53 -11.25
N PHE A 22 -10.57 -0.96 -10.90
CA PHE A 22 -10.66 0.26 -10.09
C PHE A 22 -11.69 0.09 -8.99
N ILE A 23 -11.39 0.57 -7.79
CA ILE A 23 -12.39 0.70 -6.74
C ILE A 23 -13.31 1.88 -7.12
N SER A 24 -14.55 1.59 -7.51
CA SER A 24 -15.44 2.55 -8.19
C SER A 24 -15.58 3.88 -7.45
N LYS A 25 -15.90 3.84 -6.15
CA LYS A 25 -16.18 5.05 -5.36
C LYS A 25 -14.96 5.95 -5.13
N ILE A 26 -13.77 5.37 -4.99
CA ILE A 26 -12.54 6.13 -4.69
C ILE A 26 -11.66 6.33 -5.94
N LYS A 27 -12.01 5.69 -7.05
CA LYS A 27 -11.34 5.79 -8.36
C LYS A 27 -9.86 5.45 -8.34
N MET A 28 -9.43 4.63 -7.39
CA MET A 28 -8.06 4.12 -7.30
C MET A 28 -7.94 2.81 -8.08
N GLU A 29 -6.86 2.67 -8.84
CA GLU A 29 -6.55 1.42 -9.53
C GLU A 29 -6.19 0.34 -8.51
N LEU A 30 -6.82 -0.82 -8.63
CA LEU A 30 -6.59 -2.00 -7.83
C LEU A 30 -5.58 -2.91 -8.55
N LEU A 31 -4.41 -3.05 -7.94
CA LEU A 31 -3.29 -3.88 -8.42
C LEU A 31 -3.34 -5.30 -7.87
N ASN A 32 -3.83 -5.43 -6.63
CA ASN A 32 -4.11 -6.68 -5.93
C ASN A 32 -5.20 -6.40 -4.88
N ILE A 33 -5.70 -7.43 -4.19
CA ILE A 33 -6.85 -7.34 -3.26
C ILE A 33 -6.81 -6.10 -2.34
N SER A 34 -5.64 -5.78 -1.77
CA SER A 34 -5.44 -4.62 -0.90
C SER A 34 -4.54 -3.52 -1.47
N THR A 35 -4.01 -3.73 -2.67
CA THR A 35 -2.90 -2.94 -3.18
C THR A 35 -3.40 -2.04 -4.29
N VAL A 36 -3.10 -0.76 -4.19
CA VAL A 36 -3.51 0.27 -5.16
C VAL A 36 -2.32 1.09 -5.61
N GLU A 37 -2.44 1.78 -6.74
CA GLU A 37 -1.43 2.74 -7.18
C GLU A 37 -1.39 3.96 -6.24
N SER A 38 -0.21 4.30 -5.72
CA SER A 38 0.00 5.49 -4.90
C SER A 38 0.16 6.74 -5.77
N PRO A 39 -0.55 7.84 -5.46
CA PRO A 39 -0.30 9.11 -6.12
C PRO A 39 1.04 9.69 -5.68
N ILE A 40 1.72 10.35 -6.61
CA ILE A 40 2.99 11.01 -6.37
C ILE A 40 2.76 12.53 -6.38
N ILE A 41 2.84 13.11 -5.19
CA ILE A 41 2.81 14.57 -5.05
C ILE A 41 4.18 15.11 -5.43
N SER A 42 4.22 16.02 -6.41
CA SER A 42 5.45 16.61 -6.89
C SER A 42 5.48 18.13 -6.75
N SER A 43 6.67 18.69 -6.61
CA SER A 43 6.90 20.14 -6.58
C SER A 43 8.18 20.47 -7.35
N ASN A 44 8.16 21.54 -8.14
CA ASN A 44 9.30 22.01 -8.94
C ASN A 44 9.89 20.95 -9.91
N CYS A 45 9.06 20.05 -10.43
CA CYS A 45 9.47 19.03 -11.38
C CYS A 45 8.99 19.38 -12.79
N SER A 46 9.91 19.74 -13.70
CA SER A 46 9.56 20.18 -15.07
C SER A 46 8.88 19.09 -15.92
N ASP A 47 9.23 17.83 -15.68
CA ASP A 47 8.80 16.69 -16.50
C ASP A 47 7.62 15.90 -15.90
N ARG A 48 7.04 16.36 -14.78
CA ARG A 48 5.98 15.63 -14.08
C ARG A 48 4.92 16.57 -13.53
N VAL A 49 3.67 16.34 -13.91
CA VAL A 49 2.51 16.94 -13.27
C VAL A 49 2.26 16.23 -11.93
N SER A 50 2.09 16.99 -10.86
CA SER A 50 1.76 16.43 -9.55
C SER A 50 0.41 15.73 -9.58
N ASP A 51 0.35 14.55 -8.98
CA ASP A 51 -0.92 13.89 -8.70
C ASP A 51 -1.69 14.67 -7.61
N LEU A 52 -2.98 14.35 -7.45
CA LEU A 52 -3.83 14.99 -6.46
C LEU A 52 -3.76 14.25 -5.11
N PRO A 53 -3.76 14.99 -3.98
CA PRO A 53 -4.05 14.43 -2.67
C PRO A 53 -5.39 13.69 -2.66
N PHE A 54 -5.52 12.67 -1.80
CA PHE A 54 -6.78 11.93 -1.64
C PHE A 54 -7.30 11.97 -0.21
N ASN A 55 -8.61 11.80 -0.08
CA ASN A 55 -9.32 11.79 1.19
C ASN A 55 -10.35 10.64 1.20
N LEU A 56 -10.09 9.64 2.04
CA LEU A 56 -10.92 8.46 2.27
C LEU A 56 -11.82 8.61 3.52
N THR A 57 -11.88 9.81 4.12
CA THR A 57 -12.65 10.05 5.34
C THR A 57 -14.12 9.69 5.13
N GLY A 58 -14.67 8.88 6.03
CA GLY A 58 -16.04 8.38 5.95
C GLY A 58 -16.23 7.18 5.02
N SER A 59 -15.18 6.74 4.32
CA SER A 59 -15.14 5.45 3.63
C SER A 59 -14.69 4.35 4.60
N PRO A 60 -14.89 3.06 4.25
CA PRO A 60 -14.35 1.94 5.02
C PRO A 60 -12.83 1.74 4.86
N PHE A 61 -12.16 2.51 4.00
CA PHE A 61 -10.74 2.34 3.67
C PHE A 61 -9.82 3.20 4.54
N PHE A 62 -8.67 2.65 4.90
CA PHE A 62 -7.62 3.31 5.65
C PHE A 62 -6.28 3.08 4.93
N ILE A 63 -5.36 4.04 5.07
CA ILE A 63 -3.99 3.86 4.64
C ILE A 63 -3.32 2.92 5.64
N SER A 64 -2.80 1.79 5.15
CA SER A 64 -2.18 0.79 6.01
C SER A 64 -0.87 1.28 6.61
N ASP A 65 -0.59 0.92 7.85
CA ASP A 65 0.72 1.15 8.50
C ASP A 65 1.84 0.28 7.91
N TYR A 66 1.52 -0.60 6.97
CA TYR A 66 2.50 -1.27 6.10
C TYR A 66 3.06 -0.36 5.01
N ASN A 67 2.51 0.84 4.83
CA ASN A 67 3.13 1.81 3.95
C ASN A 67 4.21 2.60 4.68
N VAL A 68 5.19 3.05 3.91
CA VAL A 68 6.16 4.05 4.33
C VAL A 68 5.94 5.31 3.52
N PHE A 69 5.87 6.43 4.23
CA PHE A 69 5.88 7.74 3.59
C PHE A 69 7.30 8.04 3.14
N THR A 70 7.49 8.11 1.83
CA THR A 70 8.79 8.36 1.21
C THR A 70 8.75 9.72 0.54
N ALA A 71 9.77 10.53 0.79
CA ALA A 71 9.98 11.78 0.09
C ALA A 71 11.37 11.83 -0.53
N VAL A 72 11.47 12.37 -1.74
CA VAL A 72 12.72 12.54 -2.49
C VAL A 72 12.90 14.03 -2.77
N GLY A 73 14.12 14.51 -2.62
CA GLY A 73 14.48 15.90 -2.89
C GLY A 73 15.56 16.39 -1.94
N CYS A 74 16.29 17.44 -2.34
CA CYS A 74 17.34 18.00 -1.50
C CYS A 74 16.82 19.12 -0.58
N ASN A 75 17.36 19.16 0.65
CA ASN A 75 17.16 20.22 1.65
C ASN A 75 15.69 20.57 1.86
N THR A 76 14.87 19.54 1.94
CA THR A 76 13.42 19.67 2.02
C THR A 76 12.87 18.85 3.17
N ARG A 77 11.96 19.47 3.91
CA ARG A 77 11.10 18.81 4.88
C ARG A 77 9.84 18.39 4.16
N ALA A 78 9.56 17.10 4.15
CA ALA A 78 8.31 16.56 3.63
C ALA A 78 7.38 16.30 4.80
N LEU A 79 6.16 16.80 4.70
CA LEU A 79 5.11 16.64 5.70
C LEU A 79 3.91 15.97 5.05
N MET A 80 3.36 14.97 5.71
CA MET A 80 2.05 14.42 5.42
C MET A 80 1.10 14.83 6.53
N ILE A 81 -0.04 15.40 6.13
CA ILE A 81 -1.09 15.84 7.03
C ILE A 81 -2.30 14.95 6.78
N ASP A 82 -2.73 14.24 7.82
CA ASP A 82 -4.03 13.57 7.81
C ASP A 82 -5.11 14.55 8.30
N GLN A 83 -5.75 14.32 9.44
CA GLN A 83 -6.60 15.31 10.12
C GLN A 83 -5.75 16.34 10.89
N SER A 84 -6.40 17.41 11.36
CA SER A 84 -5.80 18.67 11.86
C SER A 84 -4.72 18.59 12.97
N LEU A 85 -4.43 17.41 13.53
CA LEU A 85 -3.43 17.22 14.58
C LEU A 85 -2.35 16.17 14.26
N GLN A 86 -2.53 15.33 13.23
CA GLN A 86 -1.52 14.34 12.85
C GLN A 86 -0.68 14.86 11.70
N ARG A 87 0.50 15.35 12.06
CA ARG A 87 1.56 15.75 11.13
C ARG A 87 2.73 14.81 11.33
N LEU A 88 2.98 13.99 10.33
CA LEU A 88 4.18 13.17 10.24
C LEU A 88 5.05 13.73 9.13
N GLY A 89 6.35 13.52 9.23
CA GLY A 89 7.26 14.05 8.24
C GLY A 89 8.70 13.69 8.53
N CYS A 90 9.53 13.95 7.53
CA CYS A 90 10.94 13.68 7.57
C CYS A 90 11.70 14.80 6.83
N ASP A 91 12.98 14.91 7.16
CA ASP A 91 13.90 15.85 6.53
C ASP A 91 14.83 15.07 5.60
N SER A 92 14.98 15.55 4.38
CA SER A 92 16.03 15.09 3.47
C SER A 92 17.06 16.19 3.24
N LYS A 93 18.33 15.83 3.28
CA LYS A 93 19.48 16.70 3.02
C LYS A 93 20.28 16.14 1.86
N CYS A 94 21.05 16.97 1.18
CA CYS A 94 22.02 16.49 0.20
C CYS A 94 23.42 17.02 0.48
N LEU A 95 24.42 16.35 -0.09
CA LEU A 95 25.81 16.78 0.02
C LEU A 95 26.03 18.11 -0.71
N SER A 96 26.87 18.96 -0.13
CA SER A 96 27.10 20.34 -0.56
C SER A 96 27.33 20.46 -2.06
N HIS A 97 26.59 21.37 -2.70
CA HIS A 97 26.52 21.72 -4.14
C HIS A 97 25.45 21.04 -4.99
N LYS A 98 24.84 19.94 -4.53
CA LYS A 98 23.70 19.36 -5.24
C LYS A 98 22.45 20.20 -4.93
N LYS A 99 21.69 20.58 -5.96
CA LYS A 99 20.43 21.34 -5.81
C LYS A 99 19.20 20.49 -6.13
N ASP A 100 19.41 19.38 -6.82
CA ASP A 100 18.36 18.55 -7.35
C ASP A 100 18.74 17.07 -7.26
N VAL A 101 17.74 16.21 -7.14
CA VAL A 101 17.91 14.77 -7.07
C VAL A 101 17.37 14.17 -8.35
N ASP A 102 18.21 13.38 -9.05
CA ASP A 102 17.74 12.59 -10.19
C ASP A 102 16.92 11.40 -9.68
N TRP A 103 15.66 11.68 -9.38
CA TRP A 103 14.71 10.71 -8.86
C TRP A 103 14.50 9.55 -9.83
N ARG A 104 14.64 9.75 -11.15
CA ARG A 104 14.45 8.65 -12.13
C ARG A 104 15.50 7.56 -11.98
N GLN A 105 16.71 7.92 -11.56
CA GLN A 105 17.76 6.95 -11.23
C GLN A 105 17.58 6.35 -9.83
N MET A 106 17.00 7.11 -8.90
CA MET A 106 16.84 6.70 -7.51
C MET A 106 15.66 5.76 -7.29
N LEU A 107 14.51 6.08 -7.89
CA LEU A 107 13.24 5.37 -7.70
C LEU A 107 13.31 3.87 -8.04
N PRO A 108 13.95 3.43 -9.15
CA PRO A 108 14.08 2.01 -9.45
C PRO A 108 14.85 1.23 -8.38
N ASN A 109 15.77 1.89 -7.67
CA ASN A 109 16.59 1.25 -6.63
C ASN A 109 15.81 1.07 -5.32
N PHE A 110 14.71 1.80 -5.13
CA PHE A 110 13.83 1.53 -3.99
C PHE A 110 13.09 0.22 -4.13
N ILE A 111 12.97 -0.34 -5.33
CA ILE A 111 12.20 -1.55 -5.57
C ILE A 111 13.16 -2.75 -5.63
N GLU A 112 13.07 -3.63 -4.64
CA GLU A 112 13.77 -4.91 -4.63
C GLU A 112 12.80 -6.06 -4.92
N GLU A 113 13.24 -7.04 -5.72
CA GLU A 113 12.52 -8.30 -5.94
C GLU A 113 13.05 -9.36 -4.97
N ASP A 114 12.14 -9.98 -4.20
CA ASP A 114 12.48 -11.07 -3.29
C ASP A 114 12.54 -12.44 -4.01
N SER A 115 12.96 -13.47 -3.28
CA SER A 115 13.09 -14.84 -3.80
C SER A 115 11.76 -15.50 -4.22
N SER A 116 10.62 -14.85 -3.95
CA SER A 116 9.28 -15.29 -4.30
C SER A 116 8.65 -14.40 -5.38
N SER A 117 9.47 -13.57 -6.06
CA SER A 117 9.04 -12.57 -7.05
C SER A 117 8.03 -11.55 -6.53
N ASN A 118 8.03 -11.30 -5.21
CA ASN A 118 7.34 -10.16 -4.64
C ASN A 118 8.28 -8.97 -4.65
N TYR A 119 7.74 -7.77 -4.83
CA TYR A 119 8.55 -6.56 -4.84
C TYR A 119 8.28 -5.69 -3.61
N LEU A 120 9.33 -5.13 -3.02
CA LEU A 120 9.25 -4.37 -1.76
C LEU A 120 10.10 -3.10 -1.81
N ILE A 121 9.80 -2.16 -0.92
CA ILE A 121 10.63 -0.98 -0.72
C ILE A 121 11.86 -1.33 0.11
N ALA A 122 13.04 -1.05 -0.45
CA ALA A 122 14.31 -1.31 0.18
C ALA A 122 14.62 -0.26 1.26
N ASP A 123 14.81 -0.72 2.50
CA ASP A 123 15.03 0.14 3.67
C ASP A 123 16.39 0.88 3.63
N ASP A 124 17.42 0.28 3.04
CA ASP A 124 18.79 0.80 3.11
C ASP A 124 19.08 1.96 2.14
N TYR A 125 18.21 2.20 1.14
CA TYR A 125 18.44 3.23 0.13
C TYR A 125 18.05 4.63 0.59
N CYS A 126 17.29 4.78 1.68
CA CYS A 126 16.73 6.05 2.09
C CYS A 126 17.04 6.49 3.52
N ASN A 127 18.28 6.91 3.73
CA ASN A 127 18.82 7.25 5.06
C ASN A 127 18.90 8.76 5.33
N GLY A 128 18.00 9.56 4.75
CA GLY A 128 17.97 11.02 4.94
C GLY A 128 18.89 11.82 4.00
N THR A 129 19.65 11.15 3.13
CA THR A 129 20.44 11.77 2.05
C THR A 129 19.70 11.62 0.73
N ASP A 130 19.40 12.72 0.05
CA ASP A 130 18.63 12.82 -1.22
C ASP A 130 17.17 12.33 -1.16
N CYS A 131 16.80 11.53 -0.15
CA CYS A 131 15.42 11.18 0.19
C CYS A 131 15.27 11.06 1.72
N CYS A 132 14.05 10.88 2.20
CA CYS A 132 13.76 10.50 3.57
C CYS A 132 12.52 9.59 3.64
N GLN A 133 12.50 8.72 4.64
CA GLN A 133 11.41 7.79 4.90
C GLN A 133 10.94 7.91 6.35
N VAL A 134 9.64 7.74 6.57
CA VAL A 134 9.06 7.63 7.90
C VAL A 134 7.91 6.64 7.87
N THR A 135 7.87 5.79 8.89
CA THR A 135 6.72 4.89 9.09
C THR A 135 5.50 5.72 9.43
N ILE A 136 4.37 5.39 8.80
CA ILE A 136 3.12 6.04 9.13
C ILE A 136 2.41 5.26 10.23
N PRO A 137 1.67 5.93 11.10
CA PRO A 137 0.87 5.24 12.07
C PRO A 137 -0.43 4.74 11.40
N SER A 138 -1.11 3.78 12.02
CA SER A 138 -2.30 3.16 11.41
C SER A 138 -3.55 4.04 11.49
N SER A 139 -4.54 3.76 10.64
CA SER A 139 -5.84 4.46 10.55
C SER A 139 -5.85 5.85 9.92
N LEU A 140 -4.82 6.22 9.16
CA LEU A 140 -4.90 7.44 8.36
C LEU A 140 -5.92 7.26 7.23
N GLN A 141 -6.64 8.31 6.86
CA GLN A 141 -7.58 8.29 5.72
C GLN A 141 -7.28 9.38 4.70
N VAL A 142 -6.40 10.32 5.02
CA VAL A 142 -6.03 11.44 4.17
C VAL A 142 -4.54 11.36 3.86
N PHE A 143 -4.23 11.40 2.57
CA PHE A 143 -2.88 11.60 2.09
C PHE A 143 -2.80 12.99 1.45
N ASN A 144 -2.17 13.90 2.18
CA ASN A 144 -1.88 15.24 1.71
C ASN A 144 -0.43 15.59 2.05
N ALA A 145 0.45 15.40 1.07
CA ALA A 145 1.87 15.70 1.21
C ALA A 145 2.17 17.16 0.85
N SER A 146 3.09 17.77 1.58
CA SER A 146 3.56 19.13 1.37
C SER A 146 5.06 19.22 1.65
N PHE A 147 5.71 20.21 1.04
CA PHE A 147 7.15 20.42 1.16
C PHE A 147 7.44 21.78 1.81
N GLN A 148 8.41 21.80 2.72
CA GLN A 148 8.92 22.99 3.38
C GLN A 148 10.45 23.08 3.23
N ALA A 149 10.98 24.30 3.20
CA ALA A 149 12.42 24.53 3.16
C ALA A 149 13.07 24.18 4.51
N ILE A 150 14.27 23.61 4.48
CA ILE A 150 15.12 23.47 5.66
C ILE A 150 16.11 24.65 5.67
N ASN A 151 15.89 25.62 6.55
CA ASN A 151 16.79 26.77 6.86
C ASN A 151 17.03 27.82 5.75
N ASP A 152 15.99 28.43 5.17
CA ASP A 152 16.07 29.51 4.14
C ASP A 152 16.92 29.20 2.89
N GLN A 153 17.47 27.98 2.77
CA GLN A 153 18.18 27.51 1.60
C GLN A 153 17.16 27.20 0.50
N SER A 154 17.48 27.63 -0.73
CA SER A 154 16.50 27.60 -1.82
C SER A 154 16.01 26.18 -2.12
N THR A 155 14.74 26.10 -2.49
CA THR A 155 13.96 24.86 -2.65
C THR A 155 13.81 24.45 -4.11
N ASP A 156 14.73 24.91 -4.96
CA ASP A 156 14.55 24.95 -6.42
C ASP A 156 14.67 23.57 -7.10
N GLY A 157 15.03 22.52 -6.36
CA GLY A 157 15.07 21.15 -6.87
C GLY A 157 13.70 20.49 -6.96
N CYS A 158 13.58 19.49 -7.83
CA CYS A 158 12.40 18.64 -7.95
C CYS A 158 12.23 17.80 -6.68
N LYS A 159 10.99 17.72 -6.21
CA LYS A 159 10.62 17.03 -4.98
C LYS A 159 9.45 16.11 -5.24
N LEU A 160 9.49 14.91 -4.65
CA LEU A 160 8.44 13.91 -4.75
C LEU A 160 8.06 13.40 -3.36
N ALA A 161 6.81 13.04 -3.17
CA ALA A 161 6.31 12.40 -1.97
C ALA A 161 5.21 11.40 -2.34
N PHE A 162 5.29 10.19 -1.81
CA PHE A 162 4.38 9.09 -2.09
C PHE A 162 4.36 8.09 -0.93
N LEU A 163 3.41 7.16 -0.98
CA LEU A 163 3.31 6.04 -0.06
C LEU A 163 3.68 4.75 -0.79
N ALA A 164 4.42 3.86 -0.14
CA ALA A 164 4.73 2.57 -0.74
C ALA A 164 4.78 1.46 0.32
N GLY A 165 4.24 0.29 -0.01
CA GLY A 165 4.16 -0.86 0.89
C GLY A 165 5.51 -1.55 1.13
N THR A 166 5.82 -1.93 2.38
CA THR A 166 7.11 -2.54 2.76
C THR A 166 7.08 -4.03 3.07
N TYR A 167 5.91 -4.66 3.23
CA TYR A 167 5.85 -5.99 3.86
C TYR A 167 5.73 -7.19 2.90
N ARG A 168 6.68 -8.14 3.03
CA ARG A 168 6.92 -9.36 2.24
C ARG A 168 5.74 -10.31 1.98
N ARG A 169 4.64 -10.22 2.74
CA ARG A 169 3.68 -11.34 2.80
C ARG A 169 2.64 -11.35 1.68
N ASN A 170 2.54 -10.31 0.83
CA ASN A 170 1.66 -10.24 -0.35
C ASN A 170 2.07 -9.10 -1.30
N SER A 171 3.36 -8.70 -1.29
CA SER A 171 3.79 -7.59 -2.15
C SER A 171 3.56 -7.95 -3.61
N TRP A 172 3.30 -6.94 -4.43
CA TRP A 172 2.70 -7.11 -5.75
C TRP A 172 3.43 -8.21 -6.54
N ARG A 173 2.71 -9.20 -7.07
CA ARG A 173 3.33 -10.40 -7.67
C ARG A 173 3.84 -10.18 -9.10
N LYS A 174 3.49 -9.04 -9.71
CA LYS A 174 3.80 -8.74 -11.11
C LYS A 174 4.19 -7.29 -11.31
N LYS A 175 5.46 -7.05 -11.66
CA LYS A 175 5.94 -5.72 -12.05
C LYS A 175 5.18 -5.21 -13.26
N ASP A 176 4.34 -4.22 -13.04
CA ASP A 176 3.76 -3.41 -14.12
C ASP A 176 4.68 -2.20 -14.33
N PRO A 177 5.28 -2.03 -15.53
CA PRO A 177 6.15 -0.88 -15.80
C PRO A 177 5.42 0.46 -15.76
N ASN A 178 4.09 0.49 -15.82
CA ASN A 178 3.28 1.69 -15.74
C ASN A 178 2.96 2.10 -14.30
N VAL A 179 3.10 1.18 -13.34
CA VAL A 179 2.83 1.41 -11.91
C VAL A 179 4.14 1.74 -11.22
N GLN A 180 4.27 2.96 -10.70
CA GLN A 180 5.51 3.38 -10.06
C GLN A 180 5.62 2.94 -8.60
N PHE A 181 4.60 3.21 -7.78
CA PHE A 181 4.61 2.85 -6.36
C PHE A 181 3.27 2.30 -5.90
N PRO A 182 3.19 0.99 -5.60
CA PRO A 182 2.01 0.43 -4.98
C PRO A 182 1.96 0.77 -3.48
N MET A 183 0.79 1.18 -3.01
CA MET A 183 0.47 1.32 -1.59
C MET A 183 -0.60 0.32 -1.16
N VAL A 184 -0.63 -0.01 0.12
CA VAL A 184 -1.56 -0.95 0.74
C VAL A 184 -2.67 -0.18 1.46
N LEU A 185 -3.92 -0.52 1.16
CA LEU A 185 -5.06 -0.06 1.94
C LEU A 185 -5.49 -1.17 2.92
N ASP A 186 -5.94 -0.73 4.09
CA ASP A 186 -6.72 -1.53 5.01
C ASP A 186 -8.20 -1.18 4.87
N TRP A 187 -9.09 -2.07 5.30
CA TRP A 187 -10.52 -1.78 5.30
C TRP A 187 -11.29 -2.45 6.42
N MET A 188 -12.48 -1.92 6.65
CA MET A 188 -13.54 -2.53 7.45
C MET A 188 -14.72 -2.92 6.56
N LEU A 189 -15.37 -4.04 6.85
CA LEU A 189 -16.56 -4.43 6.08
C LEU A 189 -17.74 -3.48 6.35
N TYR A 190 -17.85 -2.99 7.58
CA TYR A 190 -18.88 -2.05 8.02
C TYR A 190 -18.27 -0.72 8.46
N SER A 191 -19.07 0.34 8.46
CA SER A 191 -18.67 1.66 8.97
C SER A 191 -18.39 1.67 10.48
N ASN A 192 -18.84 0.65 11.21
CA ASN A 192 -18.60 0.50 12.64
C ASN A 192 -17.73 -0.72 12.93
N ARG A 193 -16.74 -0.52 13.81
CA ARG A 193 -15.88 -1.56 14.37
C ARG A 193 -16.67 -2.71 14.98
N THR A 194 -17.69 -2.41 15.78
CA THR A 194 -18.48 -3.41 16.50
C THR A 194 -19.25 -4.30 15.53
N GLU A 195 -19.76 -3.73 14.44
CA GLU A 195 -20.49 -4.49 13.41
C GLU A 195 -19.56 -5.40 12.63
N SER A 196 -18.39 -4.88 12.20
CA SER A 196 -17.37 -5.70 11.55
C SER A 196 -16.90 -6.85 12.44
N TYR A 197 -16.74 -6.59 13.75
CA TYR A 197 -16.39 -7.61 14.73
C TYR A 197 -17.50 -8.67 14.88
N ASN A 198 -18.75 -8.25 15.06
CA ASN A 198 -19.87 -9.17 15.23
C ASN A 198 -20.11 -10.02 13.98
N TRP A 199 -20.00 -9.42 12.78
CA TRP A 199 -20.08 -10.16 11.52
C TRP A 199 -19.00 -11.25 11.46
N MET A 200 -17.76 -10.91 11.86
CA MET A 200 -16.64 -11.86 11.87
C MET A 200 -16.90 -13.05 12.81
N ILE A 201 -17.48 -12.83 14.00
CA ILE A 201 -17.90 -13.95 14.87
C ILE A 201 -18.97 -14.80 14.17
N SER A 202 -19.96 -14.14 13.58
CA SER A 202 -21.14 -14.80 13.03
C SER A 202 -20.88 -15.57 11.73
N SER A 203 -19.87 -15.18 10.96
CA SER A 203 -19.56 -15.79 9.66
C SER A 203 -18.91 -17.17 9.79
N GLY A 204 -18.49 -17.56 10.99
CA GLY A 204 -17.78 -18.83 11.21
C GLY A 204 -16.36 -18.87 10.63
N LEU A 205 -15.91 -17.78 9.98
CA LEU A 205 -14.54 -17.60 9.48
C LEU A 205 -13.53 -17.35 10.62
N TRP A 206 -14.04 -17.03 11.82
CA TRP A 206 -13.25 -16.78 13.01
C TRP A 206 -13.82 -17.54 14.21
N SER A 207 -13.15 -18.61 14.63
CA SER A 207 -13.59 -19.49 15.72
C SER A 207 -13.04 -19.10 17.10
N GLY A 208 -12.40 -17.93 17.26
CA GLY A 208 -11.83 -17.46 18.53
C GLY A 208 -10.66 -18.30 19.09
N ASN A 209 -10.42 -19.47 18.51
CA ASN A 209 -9.24 -20.30 18.64
C ASN A 209 -8.58 -20.41 17.26
N ILE A 210 -7.25 -20.51 17.25
CA ILE A 210 -6.39 -20.66 16.08
C ILE A 210 -6.61 -22.04 15.45
N SER A 211 -7.83 -22.37 15.02
CA SER A 211 -8.06 -23.48 14.10
C SER A 211 -8.13 -22.87 12.72
N GLU A 212 -6.95 -22.64 12.15
CA GLU A 212 -6.76 -22.41 10.72
C GLU A 212 -7.65 -23.37 9.95
N SER A 213 -8.54 -22.85 9.10
CA SER A 213 -9.00 -23.67 7.98
C SER A 213 -7.79 -23.95 7.09
N GLU A 214 -7.67 -25.14 6.49
CA GLU A 214 -6.48 -25.47 5.68
C GLU A 214 -6.22 -24.43 4.58
N SER A 215 -7.27 -23.82 4.03
CA SER A 215 -7.20 -22.90 2.89
C SER A 215 -7.14 -21.42 3.22
N LEU A 216 -7.57 -20.99 4.41
CA LEU A 216 -7.78 -19.58 4.76
C LEU A 216 -7.37 -19.29 6.21
N TYR A 217 -6.72 -18.13 6.38
CA TYR A 217 -6.44 -17.53 7.68
C TYR A 217 -6.97 -16.10 7.72
N CYS A 218 -7.77 -15.81 8.73
CA CYS A 218 -8.25 -14.46 9.03
C CYS A 218 -7.79 -14.06 10.42
N PHE A 219 -7.29 -12.84 10.55
CA PHE A 219 -6.90 -12.27 11.82
C PHE A 219 -7.42 -10.87 12.02
N TYR A 220 -7.50 -10.53 13.29
CA TYR A 220 -7.88 -9.22 13.77
C TYR A 220 -6.63 -8.39 14.07
N GLY A 221 -6.44 -7.30 13.35
CA GLY A 221 -5.49 -6.25 13.67
C GLY A 221 -6.15 -5.11 14.45
N SER A 222 -5.40 -4.46 15.33
CA SER A 222 -5.81 -3.20 15.94
C SER A 222 -4.87 -2.09 15.49
N SER A 223 -5.44 -0.99 15.01
CA SER A 223 -4.67 0.25 14.91
C SER A 223 -4.31 0.77 16.29
N SER A 224 -3.08 1.28 16.43
CA SER A 224 -2.55 1.89 17.66
C SER A 224 -3.09 3.29 17.94
N ILE A 225 -3.66 3.98 16.95
CA ILE A 225 -4.15 5.36 17.12
C ILE A 225 -5.64 5.40 17.48
N ASN A 226 -6.49 4.75 16.67
CA ASN A 226 -7.95 4.90 16.80
C ASN A 226 -8.63 3.62 17.31
N GLY A 227 -7.88 2.55 17.59
CA GLY A 227 -8.45 1.24 17.92
C GLY A 227 -9.31 0.66 16.78
N ALA A 228 -9.19 1.21 15.57
CA ALA A 228 -9.84 0.74 14.36
C ALA A 228 -9.53 -0.73 14.17
N ALA A 229 -10.58 -1.55 14.05
CA ALA A 229 -10.45 -2.95 13.70
C ALA A 229 -10.02 -3.06 12.25
N VAL A 230 -8.87 -3.63 12.00
CA VAL A 230 -8.46 -3.99 10.65
C VAL A 230 -8.64 -5.48 10.50
N PHE A 231 -9.55 -5.88 9.62
CA PHE A 231 -9.81 -7.29 9.33
C PHE A 231 -8.97 -7.70 8.13
N ARG A 232 -8.07 -8.67 8.33
CA ARG A 232 -7.22 -9.17 7.25
C ARG A 232 -7.41 -10.67 7.13
N CYS A 233 -7.86 -11.09 5.96
CA CYS A 233 -7.86 -12.48 5.55
C CYS A 233 -6.82 -12.69 4.45
N TYR A 234 -6.20 -13.86 4.46
CA TYR A 234 -5.35 -14.32 3.38
C TYR A 234 -5.54 -15.82 3.14
N CYS A 235 -5.37 -16.23 1.89
CA CYS A 235 -5.29 -17.65 1.56
C CYS A 235 -4.01 -18.22 2.12
N ASN A 236 -4.09 -19.40 2.73
CA ASN A 236 -2.92 -20.09 3.26
C ASN A 236 -1.98 -20.51 2.12
N ARG A 237 -0.76 -20.89 2.48
CA ARG A 237 0.22 -21.38 1.51
C ARG A 237 -0.35 -22.62 0.79
N GLY A 238 -0.22 -22.65 -0.54
CA GLY A 238 -0.86 -23.67 -1.39
C GLY A 238 -2.25 -23.27 -1.86
N TYR A 239 -2.76 -22.09 -1.49
CA TYR A 239 -4.07 -21.60 -1.91
C TYR A 239 -4.00 -20.20 -2.52
N GLU A 240 -4.89 -19.92 -3.47
CA GLU A 240 -5.06 -18.62 -4.12
C GLU A 240 -6.53 -18.19 -4.24
N GLY A 241 -6.76 -16.94 -4.61
CA GLY A 241 -8.10 -16.37 -4.75
C GLY A 241 -8.37 -15.21 -3.79
N ASN A 242 -9.65 -14.84 -3.66
CA ASN A 242 -10.07 -13.77 -2.77
C ASN A 242 -10.42 -14.35 -1.40
N PRO A 243 -9.65 -14.08 -0.34
CA PRO A 243 -9.85 -14.68 0.97
C PRO A 243 -11.14 -14.23 1.68
N TYR A 244 -11.83 -13.21 1.17
CA TYR A 244 -13.14 -12.77 1.66
C TYR A 244 -14.31 -13.42 0.92
N ILE A 245 -14.03 -14.20 -0.14
CA ILE A 245 -15.02 -14.95 -0.91
C ILE A 245 -14.71 -16.44 -0.80
N ARG A 246 -13.55 -16.85 -1.32
CA ARG A 246 -13.08 -18.23 -1.36
C ARG A 246 -11.60 -18.30 -1.74
N CYS A 247 -10.88 -19.18 -1.05
CA CYS A 247 -9.55 -19.63 -1.45
C CYS A 247 -9.67 -21.01 -2.12
N THR A 248 -8.94 -21.20 -3.21
CA THR A 248 -8.87 -22.44 -3.99
C THR A 248 -7.45 -22.99 -3.94
N ASP A 249 -7.34 -24.31 -3.85
CA ASP A 249 -6.05 -25.01 -3.87
C ASP A 249 -5.32 -24.70 -5.18
N VAL A 250 -4.05 -24.37 -5.07
CA VAL A 250 -3.17 -24.09 -6.20
C VAL A 250 -2.67 -25.42 -6.72
N ASP A 251 -2.97 -25.74 -7.96
CA ASP A 251 -2.38 -26.93 -8.59
C ASP A 251 -0.90 -26.64 -8.92
N GLU A 252 0.00 -27.01 -8.01
CA GLU A 252 1.43 -26.81 -8.22
C GLU A 252 2.00 -27.66 -9.37
N CYS A 253 1.24 -28.65 -9.87
CA CYS A 253 1.63 -29.46 -11.03
C CYS A 253 1.40 -28.72 -12.37
N GLU A 254 0.56 -27.68 -12.39
CA GLU A 254 0.43 -26.79 -13.55
C GLU A 254 1.44 -25.63 -13.53
N ILE A 255 2.11 -25.40 -12.39
CA ILE A 255 3.17 -24.39 -12.25
C ILE A 255 4.49 -24.97 -12.76
N GLN A 256 4.96 -24.47 -13.90
CA GLN A 256 6.08 -25.00 -14.69
C GLN A 256 7.49 -24.79 -14.06
N SER A 257 7.65 -24.85 -12.74
CA SER A 257 8.93 -24.52 -12.05
C SER A 257 9.38 -25.48 -10.94
N PHE A 258 8.88 -26.71 -10.85
CA PHE A 258 9.49 -27.74 -9.99
C PHE A 258 10.20 -28.83 -10.81
N VAL A 259 11.48 -28.59 -11.13
CA VAL A 259 12.39 -29.68 -11.53
C VAL A 259 12.79 -30.44 -10.26
N VAL A 260 12.09 -31.54 -9.98
CA VAL A 260 12.58 -32.51 -9.01
C VAL A 260 13.75 -33.23 -9.66
N ILE A 261 14.98 -32.94 -9.21
CA ILE A 261 16.12 -33.82 -9.49
C ILE A 261 15.85 -35.12 -8.74
N ALA A 262 15.28 -36.11 -9.44
CA ALA A 262 15.34 -37.49 -8.98
C ALA A 262 16.82 -37.90 -8.99
N ARG A 263 17.40 -38.11 -7.80
CA ARG A 263 18.63 -38.90 -7.69
C ARG A 263 18.21 -40.36 -7.84
N GLU A 264 18.80 -41.02 -8.83
CA GLU A 264 18.90 -42.49 -8.91
C GLU A 264 19.65 -43.05 -7.68
#